data_AF-M4H2I8-F1
#
_entry.id   AF-M4H2I8-F1
#
_cell.length_a   1.000
_cell.length_b   1.000
_cell.length_c   1.000
_cell.angle_alpha   90.00
_cell.angle_beta   90.00
_cell.angle_gamma   90.00
#
_symmetry.space_group_name_H-M   'P 1'
#
loop_
_entity.id
_entity.type
_entity.pdbx_description
1 polymer ?
#
loop_
_entity_poly.entity_id
_entity_poly.type
_entity_poly.pdbx_seq_one_letter_code
_entity_poly.pdbx_strand_id
1 'polypeptide(L)' 'DSVNNLCRHYKEKVRPCIDLIDTLRALGVEQDLALPAIAVIGDQSSGKSSVLEALSGVALPRGS' A
#
# COMPACT_ATOMS: atom_id res chain seq x y z
N ASP A 1 -8.92 -10.49 -23.61
CA ASP A 1 -10.26 -10.10 -23.08
C ASP A 1 -10.44 -10.31 -21.57
N SER A 2 -10.16 -11.50 -21.01
CA SER A 2 -10.35 -11.76 -19.57
C SER A 2 -9.50 -10.88 -18.62
N VAL A 3 -8.23 -10.60 -18.97
CA VAL A 3 -7.35 -9.71 -18.17
C VAL A 3 -7.87 -8.27 -18.15
N ASN A 4 -8.42 -7.80 -19.27
CA ASN A 4 -9.01 -6.46 -19.37
C ASN A 4 -10.25 -6.32 -18.47
N ASN A 5 -11.07 -7.38 -18.38
CA ASN A 5 -12.22 -7.42 -17.48
C ASN A 5 -11.82 -7.40 -16.00
N LEU A 6 -10.78 -8.15 -15.61
CA LEU A 6 -10.26 -8.13 -14.24
C LEU A 6 -9.69 -6.75 -13.87
N CYS A 7 -8.90 -6.16 -14.76
CA CYS A 7 -8.31 -4.84 -14.55
C CYS A 7 -9.41 -3.77 -14.40
N ARG A 8 -10.45 -3.83 -15.24
CA ARG A 8 -11.62 -2.97 -15.12
C ARG A 8 -12.32 -3.13 -13.77
N HIS A 9 -12.57 -4.36 -13.35
CA HIS A 9 -13.22 -4.62 -12.06
C HIS A 9 -12.41 -4.09 -10.88
N TYR A 10 -11.08 -4.31 -10.87
CA TYR A 10 -10.19 -3.75 -9.85
C TYR A 10 -10.28 -2.22 -9.83
N LYS A 11 -10.23 -1.57 -11.00
CA LYS A 11 -10.26 -0.11 -11.12
C LYS A 11 -11.59 0.49 -10.67
N GLU A 12 -12.72 -0.18 -10.92
CA GLU A 12 -14.06 0.32 -10.58
C GLU A 12 -14.47 0.00 -9.14
N LYS A 13 -13.96 -1.08 -8.54
CA LYS A 13 -14.45 -1.57 -7.24
C LYS A 13 -13.42 -1.51 -6.12
N VAL A 14 -12.15 -1.74 -6.40
CA VAL A 14 -11.10 -1.82 -5.37
C VAL A 14 -10.36 -0.49 -5.24
N ARG A 15 -9.97 0.07 -6.38
CA ARG A 15 -9.16 1.29 -6.42
C ARG A 15 -9.81 2.49 -5.69
N PRO A 16 -11.13 2.77 -5.82
CA PRO A 16 -11.76 3.89 -5.13
C PRO A 16 -11.68 3.80 -3.60
N CYS A 17 -11.70 2.58 -3.05
CA CYS A 17 -11.58 2.37 -1.61
C CYS A 17 -10.18 2.71 -1.11
N ILE A 18 -9.14 2.31 -1.85
CA ILE A 18 -7.74 2.61 -1.51
C ILE A 18 -7.49 4.12 -1.64
N ASP A 19 -7.91 4.72 -2.75
CA ASP A 19 -7.72 6.14 -3.02
C ASP A 19 -8.42 7.04 -1.98
N LEU A 20 -9.59 6.61 -1.49
CA LEU A 20 -10.30 7.33 -0.42
C LEU A 20 -9.48 7.38 0.87
N ILE A 21 -8.95 6.23 1.30
CA ILE A 21 -8.14 6.16 2.52
C ILE A 21 -6.86 6.99 2.38
N ASP A 22 -6.20 6.93 1.22
CA ASP A 22 -5.01 7.72 0.94
C ASP A 22 -5.31 9.23 0.93
N THR A 23 -6.48 9.63 0.40
CA THR A 23 -6.92 11.03 0.41
C THR A 23 -7.19 11.52 1.84
N LEU A 24 -7.92 10.74 2.65
CA LEU A 24 -8.18 11.09 4.05
C LEU A 24 -6.88 11.22 4.86
N ARG A 25 -5.93 10.31 4.63
CA ARG A 25 -4.60 10.36 5.25
C ARG A 25 -3.85 11.62 4.84
N ALA A 26 -3.83 11.96 3.56
CA ALA A 26 -3.18 13.16 3.05
C ALA A 26 -3.76 14.47 3.61
N LEU A 27 -5.05 14.47 3.99
CA LEU A 27 -5.72 15.58 4.66
C LEU A 27 -5.44 15.65 6.18
N GLY A 28 -4.70 14.70 6.73
CA GLY A 28 -4.34 14.67 8.15
C GLY A 28 -5.41 14.11 9.08
N VAL A 29 -6.48 13.52 8.54
CA VAL A 29 -7.63 12.99 9.30
C VAL A 29 -7.22 11.89 10.28
N GLU A 30 -6.12 11.18 9.99
CA GLU A 30 -5.64 10.07 10.82
C GLU A 30 -5.23 10.44 12.26
N GLN A 31 -5.06 11.75 12.54
CA GLN A 31 -4.77 12.26 13.89
C GLN A 31 -5.97 12.13 14.83
N ASP A 32 -7.17 12.32 14.31
CA ASP A 32 -8.42 12.35 15.08
C ASP A 32 -9.28 11.10 14.86
N LEU A 33 -9.07 10.39 13.75
CA LEU A 33 -9.83 9.20 13.36
C LEU A 33 -8.91 8.11 12.83
N ALA A 34 -9.01 6.91 13.40
CA ALA A 34 -8.27 5.76 12.89
C ALA A 34 -8.66 5.43 11.43
N LEU A 35 -7.68 5.41 10.53
CA LEU A 35 -7.85 4.99 9.14
C LEU A 35 -7.33 3.56 8.91
N PRO A 36 -7.97 2.75 8.04
CA PRO A 36 -7.45 1.45 7.65
C PRO A 36 -6.01 1.52 7.12
N ALA A 37 -5.13 0.66 7.66
CA ALA A 37 -3.75 0.54 7.25
C ALA A 37 -3.22 -0.88 7.50
N ILE A 38 -2.20 -1.29 6.74
CA ILE A 38 -1.44 -2.52 6.99
C ILE A 38 -0.03 -2.10 7.41
N ALA A 39 0.31 -2.35 8.67
CA ALA A 39 1.64 -2.09 9.20
C ALA A 39 2.57 -3.29 8.94
N VAL A 40 3.76 -3.02 8.41
CA VAL A 40 4.81 -4.04 8.23
C VAL A 40 5.79 -3.93 9.39
N ILE A 41 5.89 -4.99 10.20
CA ILE A 41 6.65 -5.00 11.45
C ILE A 41 7.57 -6.23 11.46
N GLY A 42 8.76 -6.08 12.04
CA GLY A 42 9.68 -7.18 12.29
C GLY A 42 11.07 -6.69 12.72
N ASP A 43 11.84 -7.58 13.33
CA ASP A 43 13.17 -7.31 13.88
C ASP A 43 14.16 -6.78 12.84
N GLN A 44 15.28 -6.21 13.30
CA GLN A 44 16.37 -5.82 12.40
C GLN A 44 16.82 -7.03 11.57
N SER A 45 17.03 -6.81 10.26
CA SER A 45 17.46 -7.87 9.31
C SER A 45 16.46 -9.02 9.09
N SER A 46 15.21 -8.89 9.52
CA SER A 46 14.15 -9.89 9.26
C SER A 46 13.69 -9.98 7.79
N GLY A 47 14.23 -9.14 6.90
CA GLY A 47 13.88 -9.12 5.48
C GLY A 47 12.66 -8.25 5.12
N LYS A 48 12.13 -7.45 6.06
CA LYS A 48 11.01 -6.51 5.80
C LYS A 48 11.22 -5.63 4.56
N SER A 49 12.40 -5.04 4.38
CA SER A 49 12.71 -4.23 3.18
C SER A 49 12.75 -5.09 1.92
N SER A 50 13.36 -6.28 1.97
CA SER A 50 13.44 -7.19 0.82
C SER A 50 12.06 -7.62 0.31
N VAL A 51 11.10 -7.84 1.21
CA VAL A 51 9.70 -8.15 0.82
C VAL A 51 9.04 -6.97 0.14
N LEU A 52 9.22 -5.75 0.66
CA LEU A 52 8.67 -4.55 0.04
C LEU A 52 9.31 -4.24 -1.32
N GLU A 53 10.61 -4.51 -1.50
CA GLU A 53 11.29 -4.42 -2.79
C GLU A 53 10.66 -5.39 -3.81
N ALA A 54 10.41 -6.64 -3.41
CA ALA A 54 9.79 -7.65 -4.28
C ALA A 54 8.35 -7.30 -4.67
N LEU A 55 7.57 -6.70 -3.77
CA LEU A 55 6.19 -6.30 -4.04
C LEU A 55 6.09 -5.01 -4.86
N SER A 56 6.96 -4.03 -4.58
CA SER A 56 6.94 -2.73 -5.26
C SER A 56 7.69 -2.73 -6.60
N GLY A 57 8.61 -3.67 -6.80
CA GLY A 57 9.50 -3.69 -7.97
C GLY A 57 10.57 -2.58 -7.94
N VAL A 58 10.76 -1.90 -6.80
CA VAL A 58 11.71 -0.80 -6.63
C VAL A 58 12.68 -1.13 -5.51
N ALA A 59 13.97 -0.82 -5.70
CA ALA A 59 14.99 -0.96 -4.66
C ALA A 59 14.80 0.10 -3.57
N LEU A 60 14.83 -0.32 -2.30
CA LEU A 60 14.69 0.58 -1.17
C LEU A 60 16.08 1.00 -0.65
N PRO A 61 16.22 2.21 -0.08
CA PRO A 61 17.46 2.63 0.56
C PRO A 61 17.88 1.63 1.65
N ARG A 62 19.16 1.26 1.66
CA ARG A 62 19.76 0.47 2.73
C ARG A 62 20.57 1.40 3.63
N GLY A 63 20.47 1.20 4.94
CA GLY A 63 21.32 1.91 5.90
C GLY A 63 22.78 1.53 5.72
N SER A 64 23.68 2.52 5.67
CA SER A 64 25.11 2.35 5.92
C SER A 64 25.38 2.19 7.40
#